data_AF-A0A427U531-F1
#
_entry.id   AF-A0A427U531-F1
#
_cell.length_a   1.000
_cell.length_b   1.000
_cell.length_c   1.000
_cell.angle_alpha   90.00
_cell.angle_beta   90.00
_cell.angle_gamma   90.00
#
_symmetry.space_group_name_H-M   'P 1'
#
loop_
_entity.id
_entity.type
_entity.pdbx_description
1 polymer ?
#
loop_
_entity_poly.entity_id
_entity_poly.type
_entity_poly.pdbx_seq_one_letter_code
_entity_poly.pdbx_strand_id
1 'polypeptide(L)'
;MNNTLTIEDGVGNTVYVPDFIRENVLDLEGYQCTTECPCCGRQAKERIFDECLGGAINTVYRIDCSHCSHHECDQDFCSSCEAASVFEDSEFDRNVKRWKMAEKVDLMLDHLVDTLVTQQYVKASVITEMKLMLLSDSEVSGLFNLIYASRGVSNRRHIQRQLLDAKFNRNLEEKINQPFIQQGESRGLVL
;
A
#
# COMPACT_ATOMS: atom_id res chain seq x y z
N MET A 1 -29.22 8.02 40.37
CA MET A 1 -30.54 8.68 40.32
C MET A 1 -30.59 9.42 39.01
N ASN A 2 -31.29 8.89 38.00
CA ASN A 2 -31.41 9.55 36.69
C ASN A 2 -32.48 10.63 36.82
N ASN A 3 -32.06 11.89 36.94
CA ASN A 3 -32.95 13.03 36.81
C ASN A 3 -33.30 13.19 35.33
N THR A 4 -34.33 12.48 34.88
CA THR A 4 -34.90 12.63 33.55
C THR A 4 -35.61 13.98 33.48
N LEU A 5 -35.00 14.96 32.81
CA LEU A 5 -35.58 16.29 32.58
C LEU A 5 -36.71 16.19 31.57
N THR A 6 -37.91 16.60 31.99
CA THR A 6 -39.12 16.62 31.16
C THR A 6 -39.72 18.01 31.14
N ILE A 7 -40.29 18.41 30.00
CA ILE A 7 -41.00 19.69 29.81
C ILE A 7 -42.40 19.43 29.25
N GLU A 8 -43.32 20.36 29.43
CA GLU A 8 -44.63 20.31 28.78
C GLU A 8 -44.52 20.91 27.37
N ASP A 9 -44.98 20.19 26.35
CA ASP A 9 -45.12 20.73 25.00
C ASP A 9 -46.24 21.79 24.95
N GLY A 10 -46.34 22.53 23.84
CA GLY A 10 -47.37 23.55 23.63
C GLY A 10 -48.82 23.04 23.61
N VAL A 11 -49.04 21.74 23.81
CA VAL A 11 -50.34 21.04 23.83
C VAL A 11 -50.59 20.35 25.20
N GLY A 12 -49.67 20.47 26.17
CA GLY A 12 -49.80 19.97 27.53
C GLY A 12 -49.31 18.53 27.75
N ASN A 13 -48.57 17.93 26.82
CA ASN A 13 -47.95 16.62 27.02
C ASN A 13 -46.57 16.75 27.67
N THR A 14 -46.24 15.86 28.60
CA THR A 14 -44.90 15.77 29.17
C THR A 14 -43.95 15.06 28.18
N VAL A 15 -42.97 15.79 27.66
CA VAL A 15 -41.98 15.30 26.69
C VAL A 15 -40.59 15.29 27.32
N TYR A 16 -39.78 14.31 26.96
CA TYR A 16 -38.38 14.23 27.37
C TYR A 16 -37.57 15.35 26.68
N VAL A 17 -36.83 16.13 27.47
CA VAL A 17 -36.16 17.35 26.98
C VAL A 17 -35.21 17.08 25.79
N PRO A 18 -34.36 16.04 25.79
CA PRO A 18 -33.54 15.73 24.63
C PRO A 18 -34.32 15.42 23.35
N ASP A 19 -35.46 14.73 23.44
CA ASP A 19 -36.29 14.43 22.27
C ASP A 19 -36.93 15.70 21.72
N PHE A 20 -37.43 16.57 22.60
CA PHE A 20 -38.00 17.86 22.20
C PHE A 20 -36.96 18.76 21.51
N ILE A 21 -35.74 18.86 22.06
CA ILE A 21 -34.65 19.65 21.47
C ILE A 21 -34.27 19.08 20.10
N ARG A 22 -34.18 17.75 19.98
CA ARG A 22 -33.85 17.09 18.71
C ARG A 22 -34.89 17.34 17.62
N GLU A 23 -36.17 17.37 17.99
CA GLU A 23 -37.29 17.49 17.04
C GLU A 23 -37.65 18.94 16.70
N ASN A 24 -37.36 19.91 17.58
CA ASN A 24 -37.88 21.27 17.46
C ASN A 24 -36.80 22.37 17.48
N VAL A 25 -35.56 22.05 17.88
CA VAL A 25 -34.50 23.06 18.05
C VAL A 25 -33.33 22.80 17.12
N LEU A 26 -32.97 21.53 16.88
CA LEU A 26 -31.87 21.17 15.97
C LEU A 26 -32.37 21.00 14.54
N ASP A 27 -31.79 21.76 13.60
CA ASP A 27 -31.97 21.49 12.18
C ASP A 27 -31.02 20.36 11.75
N LEU A 28 -31.40 19.14 12.11
CA LEU A 28 -30.64 17.94 11.76
C LEU A 28 -30.63 17.69 10.26
N GLU A 29 -31.68 18.09 9.52
CA GLU A 29 -31.74 17.92 8.07
C GLU A 29 -30.87 18.94 7.34
N GLY A 30 -30.84 20.17 7.87
CA GLY A 30 -29.99 21.25 7.42
C GLY A 30 -30.34 21.75 6.02
N TYR A 31 -29.60 22.76 5.58
CA TYR A 31 -29.64 23.24 4.21
C TYR A 31 -28.89 22.27 3.29
N GLN A 32 -29.54 21.86 2.19
CA GLN A 32 -28.94 21.00 1.16
C GLN A 32 -28.86 21.76 -0.16
N CYS A 33 -27.67 21.81 -0.74
CA CYS A 33 -27.44 22.39 -2.07
C CYS A 33 -26.59 21.46 -2.93
N THR A 34 -26.63 21.68 -4.24
CA THR A 34 -25.72 21.02 -5.17
C THR A 34 -24.53 21.93 -5.42
N THR A 35 -23.33 21.41 -5.22
CA THR A 35 -22.06 22.10 -5.45
C THR A 35 -21.22 21.35 -6.47
N GLU A 36 -20.10 21.92 -6.91
CA GLU A 36 -19.14 21.21 -7.75
C GLU A 36 -18.15 20.44 -6.87
N CYS A 37 -17.87 19.18 -7.23
CA CYS A 37 -16.91 18.34 -6.53
C CYS A 37 -15.48 18.90 -6.73
N PRO A 38 -14.74 19.19 -5.65
CA PRO A 38 -13.38 19.73 -5.77
C PRO A 38 -12.39 18.75 -6.44
N CYS A 39 -12.66 17.44 -6.40
CA CYS A 39 -11.77 16.43 -7.01
C CYS A 39 -12.07 16.14 -8.49
N CYS A 40 -13.33 16.06 -8.90
CA CYS A 40 -13.70 15.62 -10.25
C CYS A 40 -14.49 16.64 -11.08
N GLY A 41 -14.82 17.80 -10.50
CA GLY A 41 -15.56 18.88 -11.16
C GLY A 41 -17.02 18.54 -11.53
N ARG A 42 -17.53 17.38 -11.08
CA ARG A 42 -18.93 16.98 -11.30
C ARG A 42 -19.81 17.39 -10.12
N GLN A 43 -21.12 17.36 -10.31
CA GLN A 43 -22.07 17.70 -9.26
C GLN A 43 -21.88 16.82 -8.01
N ALA A 44 -21.77 17.46 -6.86
CA ALA A 44 -21.73 16.88 -5.53
C ALA A 44 -22.87 17.44 -4.68
N LYS A 45 -23.19 16.74 -3.60
CA LYS A 45 -24.20 17.16 -2.64
C LYS A 45 -23.50 17.80 -1.45
N GLU A 46 -23.80 19.07 -1.20
CA GLU A 46 -23.36 19.81 -0.02
C GLU A 46 -24.52 19.91 0.97
N ARG A 47 -24.21 19.77 2.25
CA ARG A 47 -25.16 19.86 3.35
C ARG A 47 -24.55 20.65 4.49
N ILE A 48 -25.31 21.60 5.03
CA ILE A 48 -24.96 22.41 6.19
C ILE A 48 -26.04 22.17 7.25
N PHE A 49 -25.68 21.62 8.41
CA PHE A 49 -26.64 21.19 9.43
C PHE A 49 -26.08 21.39 10.84
N ASP A 50 -26.95 21.32 11.84
CA ASP A 50 -26.53 21.48 13.23
C ASP A 50 -26.28 20.12 13.91
N GLU A 51 -25.19 20.03 14.66
CA GLU A 51 -24.81 18.85 15.43
C GLU A 51 -24.35 19.24 16.84
N CYS A 52 -24.64 18.37 17.83
CA CYS A 52 -24.18 18.57 19.19
C CYS A 52 -22.77 17.97 19.36
N LEU A 53 -21.75 18.82 19.36
CA LEU A 53 -20.35 18.44 19.52
C LEU A 53 -19.83 18.96 20.86
N GLY A 54 -19.30 18.06 21.70
CA GLY A 54 -18.72 18.43 23.00
C GLY A 54 -19.68 19.08 24.00
N GLY A 55 -21.00 18.95 23.81
CA GLY A 55 -22.02 19.58 24.64
C GLY A 55 -22.45 20.98 24.18
N ALA A 56 -21.99 21.44 23.02
CA ALA A 56 -22.46 22.65 22.35
C ALA A 56 -23.05 22.32 20.97
N ILE A 57 -24.03 23.13 20.54
CA ILE A 57 -24.60 23.03 19.19
C ILE A 57 -23.69 23.79 18.24
N ASN A 58 -23.15 23.11 17.23
CA ASN A 58 -22.31 23.69 16.20
C ASN A 58 -22.93 23.42 14.83
N THR A 59 -22.82 24.39 13.93
CA THR A 59 -23.16 24.19 12.52
C THR A 59 -21.96 23.57 11.81
N VAL A 60 -22.19 22.47 11.10
CA VAL A 60 -21.19 21.68 10.37
C VAL A 60 -21.57 21.57 8.90
N TYR A 61 -20.57 21.37 8.04
CA TYR A 61 -20.76 21.12 6.61
C TYR A 61 -20.28 19.72 6.20
N ARG A 62 -20.89 19.21 5.13
CA ARG A 62 -20.53 17.94 4.52
C ARG A 62 -20.74 18.00 3.01
N ILE A 63 -19.74 17.53 2.25
CA ILE A 63 -19.79 17.36 0.80
C ILE A 63 -19.61 15.88 0.48
N ASP A 64 -20.55 15.30 -0.26
CA ASP A 64 -20.46 13.94 -0.80
C ASP A 64 -20.56 13.96 -2.32
N CYS A 65 -19.58 13.35 -3.00
CA CYS A 65 -19.63 13.16 -4.44
C CYS A 65 -19.93 11.70 -4.80
N SER A 66 -21.05 11.46 -5.46
CA SER A 66 -21.45 10.13 -5.94
C SER A 66 -20.62 9.62 -7.14
N HIS A 67 -19.87 10.49 -7.80
CA HIS A 67 -19.09 10.13 -8.99
C HIS A 67 -17.71 9.56 -8.67
N CYS A 68 -16.96 10.21 -7.78
CA CYS A 68 -15.62 9.77 -7.39
C CYS A 68 -15.53 9.28 -5.94
N SER A 69 -16.67 9.18 -5.25
CA SER A 69 -16.74 8.83 -3.83
C SER A 69 -15.93 9.78 -2.92
N HIS A 70 -15.68 11.00 -3.39
CA HIS A 70 -15.04 12.03 -2.57
C HIS A 70 -15.98 12.46 -1.45
N HIS A 71 -15.42 12.61 -0.26
CA HIS A 71 -16.11 13.02 0.95
C HIS A 71 -15.26 14.05 1.69
N GLU A 72 -15.88 15.15 2.09
CA GLU A 72 -15.26 16.23 2.86
C GLU A 72 -16.26 16.70 3.92
N CYS A 73 -15.83 16.88 5.17
CA CYS A 73 -16.65 17.44 6.23
C CYS A 73 -15.78 18.02 7.35
N ASP A 74 -16.37 18.87 8.18
CA ASP A 74 -15.78 19.42 9.40
C ASP A 74 -16.35 18.79 10.70
N GLN A 75 -17.09 17.68 10.57
CA GLN A 75 -17.56 16.91 11.72
C GLN A 75 -16.38 16.32 12.51
N ASP A 76 -16.40 16.48 13.85
CA ASP A 76 -15.38 15.89 14.74
C ASP A 76 -15.33 14.35 14.65
N PHE A 77 -16.48 13.72 14.39
CA PHE A 77 -16.64 12.26 14.30
C PHE A 77 -17.38 11.87 13.03
N CYS A 78 -16.67 11.75 11.91
CA CYS A 78 -17.25 11.28 10.66
C CYS A 78 -16.77 9.87 10.33
N SER A 79 -17.71 8.90 10.34
CA SER A 79 -17.42 7.51 9.95
C SER A 79 -16.80 7.35 8.55
N SER A 80 -17.12 8.25 7.60
CA SER A 80 -16.54 8.23 6.25
C SER A 80 -15.10 8.75 6.25
N CYS A 81 -14.80 9.83 6.98
CA CYS A 81 -13.43 10.32 7.17
C CYS A 81 -12.58 9.35 7.98
N GLU A 82 -13.14 8.78 9.05
CA GLU A 82 -12.48 7.77 9.87
C GLU A 82 -12.13 6.55 9.02
N ALA A 83 -13.07 6.02 8.23
CA ALA A 83 -12.81 4.91 7.32
C ALA A 83 -11.67 5.24 6.34
N ALA A 84 -11.68 6.43 5.71
CA ALA A 84 -10.60 6.86 4.82
C ALA A 84 -9.23 6.92 5.51
N SER A 85 -9.18 7.42 6.75
CA SER A 85 -7.95 7.54 7.53
C SER A 85 -7.32 6.19 7.92
N VAL A 86 -8.10 5.11 8.01
CA VAL A 86 -7.58 3.74 8.25
C VAL A 86 -6.80 3.23 7.03
N PHE A 87 -7.17 3.65 5.82
CA PHE A 87 -6.60 3.12 4.59
C PHE A 87 -5.36 3.87 4.09
N GLU A 88 -5.20 5.16 4.40
CA GLU A 88 -4.13 5.96 3.76
C GLU A 88 -2.81 6.05 4.55
N ASP A 89 -2.75 5.69 5.83
CA ASP A 89 -1.47 5.78 6.58
C ASP A 89 -1.31 4.81 7.78
N SER A 90 -2.07 3.71 7.78
CA SER A 90 -1.93 2.71 8.83
C SER A 90 -0.61 1.94 8.70
N GLU A 91 -0.04 1.54 9.84
CA GLU A 91 1.15 0.67 9.92
C GLU A 91 0.97 -0.62 9.07
N PHE A 92 -0.28 -1.08 8.94
CA PHE A 92 -0.65 -2.19 8.07
C PHE A 92 -0.32 -1.93 6.60
N ASP A 93 -0.71 -0.77 6.04
CA ASP A 93 -0.41 -0.45 4.63
C ASP A 93 1.09 -0.28 4.37
N ARG A 94 1.81 0.34 5.32
CA ARG A 94 3.29 0.42 5.26
C ARG A 94 3.93 -0.96 5.24
N ASN A 95 3.45 -1.88 6.09
CA ASN A 95 3.92 -3.25 6.09
C ASN A 95 3.60 -3.94 4.76
N VAL A 96 2.36 -3.88 4.26
CA VAL A 96 1.97 -4.47 2.97
C VAL A 96 2.86 -3.97 1.83
N LYS A 97 3.17 -2.67 1.78
CA LYS A 97 4.10 -2.10 0.80
C LYS A 97 5.50 -2.73 0.92
N ARG A 98 6.04 -2.87 2.13
CA ARG A 98 7.35 -3.50 2.38
C ARG A 98 7.38 -4.98 1.98
N TRP A 99 6.31 -5.72 2.27
CA TRP A 99 6.16 -7.12 1.82
C TRP A 99 6.21 -7.22 0.29
N LYS A 100 5.44 -6.38 -0.41
CA LYS A 100 5.45 -6.33 -1.88
C LYS A 100 6.82 -5.95 -2.45
N MET A 101 7.55 -5.07 -1.78
CA MET A 101 8.91 -4.71 -2.20
C MET A 101 9.89 -5.88 -2.01
N ALA A 102 9.82 -6.62 -0.90
CA ALA A 102 10.65 -7.79 -0.67
C ALA A 102 10.37 -8.90 -1.71
N GLU A 103 9.11 -9.16 -2.01
CA GLU A 103 8.70 -10.08 -3.08
C GLU A 103 9.21 -9.62 -4.46
N LYS A 104 9.09 -8.33 -4.78
CA LYS A 104 9.61 -7.79 -6.04
C LYS A 104 11.12 -8.02 -6.18
N VAL A 105 11.89 -7.87 -5.09
CA VAL A 105 13.34 -8.13 -5.10
C VAL A 105 13.62 -9.60 -5.42
N ASP A 106 12.86 -10.54 -4.86
CA ASP A 106 13.00 -11.97 -5.14
C ASP A 106 12.70 -12.30 -6.60
N LEU A 107 11.58 -11.79 -7.15
CA LEU A 107 11.24 -11.94 -8.57
C LEU A 107 12.30 -11.35 -9.51
N MET A 108 12.92 -10.25 -9.12
CA MET A 108 14.04 -9.67 -9.88
C MET A 108 15.29 -10.57 -9.83
N LEU A 109 15.56 -11.21 -8.70
CA LEU A 109 16.67 -12.15 -8.56
C LEU A 109 16.45 -13.37 -9.45
N ASP A 110 15.26 -13.95 -9.44
CA ASP A 110 14.88 -15.08 -10.30
C ASP A 110 15.04 -14.73 -11.78
N HIS A 111 14.53 -13.56 -12.17
CA HIS A 111 14.70 -13.08 -13.55
C HIS A 111 16.18 -12.93 -13.95
N LEU A 112 17.03 -12.45 -13.03
CA LEU A 112 18.47 -12.34 -13.27
C LEU A 112 19.14 -13.72 -13.40
N VAL A 113 18.74 -14.68 -12.57
CA VAL A 113 19.20 -16.08 -12.64
C VAL A 113 18.82 -16.70 -13.98
N ASP A 114 17.55 -16.63 -14.38
CA ASP A 114 17.06 -17.15 -15.67
C ASP A 114 17.78 -16.52 -16.86
N THR A 115 18.01 -15.21 -16.78
CA THR A 115 18.75 -14.49 -17.81
C THR A 115 20.20 -14.98 -17.86
N LEU A 116 20.86 -15.26 -16.73
CA LEU A 116 22.23 -15.77 -16.70
C LEU A 116 22.37 -17.22 -17.19
N VAL A 117 21.30 -18.02 -17.09
CA VAL A 117 21.26 -19.37 -17.67
C VAL A 117 21.27 -19.28 -19.20
N THR A 118 20.54 -18.33 -19.78
CA THR A 118 20.40 -18.21 -21.24
C THR A 118 21.40 -17.28 -21.91
N GLN A 119 21.91 -16.29 -21.19
CA GLN A 119 22.76 -15.22 -21.70
C GLN A 119 24.03 -15.06 -20.86
N GLN A 120 25.10 -14.57 -21.49
CA GLN A 120 26.38 -14.40 -20.81
C GLN A 120 26.37 -13.31 -19.73
N TYR A 121 25.51 -12.30 -19.92
CA TYR A 121 25.47 -11.08 -19.12
C TYR A 121 24.03 -10.64 -18.82
N VAL A 122 23.89 -9.87 -17.74
CA VAL A 122 22.64 -9.22 -17.34
C VAL A 122 22.80 -7.71 -17.37
N LYS A 123 21.70 -6.99 -17.57
CA LYS A 123 21.71 -5.52 -17.58
C LYS A 123 22.05 -4.99 -16.19
N ALA A 124 23.07 -4.14 -16.11
CA ALA A 124 23.50 -3.53 -14.86
C ALA A 124 22.39 -2.70 -14.18
N SER A 125 21.50 -2.09 -14.97
CA SER A 125 20.35 -1.32 -14.45
C SER A 125 19.44 -2.15 -13.54
N VAL A 126 19.17 -3.41 -13.90
CA VAL A 126 18.30 -4.31 -13.14
C VAL A 126 18.93 -4.66 -11.79
N ILE A 127 20.24 -4.96 -11.79
CA ILE A 127 20.98 -5.20 -10.54
C ILE A 127 20.99 -3.96 -9.66
N THR A 128 21.19 -2.77 -10.24
CA THR A 128 21.19 -1.51 -9.51
C THR A 128 19.83 -1.21 -8.90
N GLU A 129 18.73 -1.39 -9.66
CA GLU A 129 17.38 -1.20 -9.16
C GLU A 129 17.07 -2.14 -7.98
N MET A 130 17.42 -3.43 -8.12
CA MET A 130 17.26 -4.42 -7.05
C MET A 130 18.05 -4.02 -5.79
N LYS A 131 19.31 -3.60 -5.96
CA LYS A 131 20.15 -3.13 -4.84
C LYS A 131 19.56 -1.89 -4.17
N LEU A 132 19.03 -0.95 -4.96
CA LEU A 132 18.43 0.26 -4.41
C LEU A 132 17.23 -0.07 -3.53
N MET A 133 16.35 -1.00 -3.93
CA MET A 133 15.21 -1.43 -3.10
C MET A 133 15.65 -2.04 -1.76
N LEU A 134 16.71 -2.84 -1.76
CA LEU A 134 17.25 -3.43 -0.53
C LEU A 134 17.98 -2.44 0.37
N LEU A 135 18.50 -1.34 -0.20
CA LEU A 135 19.23 -0.31 0.55
C LEU A 135 18.35 0.85 1.00
N SER A 136 17.23 1.10 0.30
CA SER A 136 16.33 2.21 0.59
C SER A 136 15.52 2.01 1.87
N ASP A 137 15.23 0.75 2.24
CA ASP A 137 14.50 0.42 3.46
C ASP A 137 15.12 -0.82 4.13
N SER A 138 15.64 -0.63 5.35
CA SER A 138 16.24 -1.70 6.14
C SER A 138 15.26 -2.80 6.53
N GLU A 139 13.97 -2.49 6.65
CA GLU A 139 12.94 -3.48 6.96
C GLU A 139 12.65 -4.38 5.77
N VAL A 140 12.66 -3.84 4.54
CA VAL A 140 12.57 -4.65 3.30
C VAL A 140 13.74 -5.63 3.23
N SER A 141 14.95 -5.15 3.54
CA SER A 141 16.15 -6.01 3.64
C SER A 141 16.00 -7.09 4.73
N GLY A 142 15.43 -6.74 5.89
CA GLY A 142 15.14 -7.68 6.98
C GLY A 142 14.13 -8.75 6.59
N LEU A 143 13.01 -8.34 5.98
CA LEU A 143 11.97 -9.24 5.47
C LEU A 143 12.53 -10.17 4.40
N PHE A 144 13.29 -9.64 3.45
CA PHE A 144 13.91 -10.45 2.42
C PHE A 144 14.83 -11.52 3.02
N ASN A 145 15.66 -11.16 4.01
CA ASN A 145 16.52 -12.12 4.71
C ASN A 145 15.73 -13.18 5.48
N LEU A 146 14.60 -12.79 6.08
CA LEU A 146 13.77 -13.69 6.86
C LEU A 146 13.08 -14.75 5.99
N ILE A 147 12.63 -14.35 4.80
CA ILE A 147 11.79 -15.16 3.91
C ILE A 147 12.64 -15.97 2.93
N TYR A 148 13.60 -15.33 2.27
CA TYR A 148 14.29 -15.90 1.09
C TYR A 148 15.73 -16.33 1.38
N ALA A 149 16.41 -15.68 2.34
CA ALA A 149 17.77 -16.07 2.70
C ALA A 149 17.78 -17.22 3.72
N SER A 150 18.74 -18.13 3.58
CA SER A 150 18.97 -19.16 4.60
C SER A 150 19.36 -18.52 5.93
N ARG A 151 18.91 -19.10 7.05
CA ARG A 151 19.20 -18.59 8.40
C ARG A 151 20.68 -18.25 8.58
N GLY A 152 20.96 -17.00 8.98
CA GLY A 152 22.32 -16.51 9.24
C GLY A 152 23.11 -16.07 8.00
N VAL A 153 22.51 -16.12 6.80
CA VAL A 153 23.13 -15.63 5.56
C VAL A 153 22.60 -14.23 5.26
N SER A 154 23.50 -13.27 5.01
CA SER A 154 23.08 -11.94 4.57
C SER A 154 22.55 -11.98 3.12
N ASN A 155 21.57 -11.14 2.81
CA ASN A 155 20.99 -10.99 1.47
C ASN A 155 22.06 -10.87 0.38
N ARG A 156 23.12 -10.09 0.63
CA ARG A 156 24.25 -9.96 -0.28
C ARG A 156 24.89 -11.30 -0.61
N ARG A 157 25.14 -12.15 0.40
CA ARG A 157 25.73 -13.48 0.18
C ARG A 157 24.75 -14.42 -0.51
N HIS A 158 23.48 -14.38 -0.14
CA HIS A 158 22.43 -15.18 -0.78
C HIS A 158 22.30 -14.85 -2.28
N ILE A 159 22.10 -13.56 -2.61
CA ILE A 159 22.01 -13.05 -3.98
C ILE A 159 23.28 -13.37 -4.77
N GLN A 160 24.45 -13.11 -4.19
CA GLN A 160 25.72 -13.38 -4.87
C GLN A 160 25.89 -14.86 -5.19
N ARG A 161 25.50 -15.75 -4.28
CA ARG A 161 25.56 -17.20 -4.50
C ARG A 161 24.65 -17.62 -5.64
N GLN A 162 23.38 -17.21 -5.62
CA GLN A 162 22.40 -17.52 -6.68
C GLN A 162 22.93 -17.13 -8.08
N LEU A 163 23.44 -15.91 -8.23
CA LEU A 163 23.96 -15.41 -9.51
C LEU A 163 25.26 -16.13 -9.96
N LEU A 164 26.15 -16.45 -9.02
CA LEU A 164 27.38 -17.19 -9.32
C LEU A 164 27.10 -18.64 -9.71
N ASP A 165 26.17 -19.29 -9.01
CA ASP A 165 25.76 -20.67 -9.28
C ASP A 165 25.11 -20.76 -10.67
N ALA A 166 24.20 -19.84 -11.01
CA ALA A 166 23.59 -19.75 -12.34
C ALA A 166 24.64 -19.61 -13.45
N LYS A 167 25.60 -18.67 -13.28
CA LYS A 167 26.69 -18.47 -14.23
C LYS A 167 27.61 -19.68 -14.33
N PHE A 168 27.90 -20.34 -13.22
CA PHE A 168 28.75 -21.53 -13.19
C PHE A 168 28.09 -22.69 -13.94
N ASN A 169 26.81 -22.96 -13.67
CA ASN A 169 26.06 -24.04 -14.31
C ASN A 169 25.98 -23.85 -15.82
N ARG A 170 25.67 -22.64 -16.31
CA ARG A 170 25.70 -22.37 -17.75
C ARG A 170 27.07 -22.69 -18.38
N ASN A 171 28.15 -22.19 -17.79
CA ASN A 171 29.50 -22.43 -18.34
C ASN A 171 29.88 -23.91 -18.29
N LEU A 172 29.37 -24.65 -17.28
CA LEU A 172 29.59 -26.09 -17.18
C LEU A 172 28.85 -26.83 -18.31
N GLU A 173 27.59 -26.49 -18.56
CA GLU A 173 26.79 -27.04 -19.67
C GLU A 173 27.40 -26.73 -21.04
N GLU A 174 27.85 -25.49 -21.26
CA GLU A 174 28.56 -25.11 -22.49
C GLU A 174 29.82 -25.96 -22.71
N LYS A 175 30.58 -26.25 -21.64
CA LYS A 175 31.77 -27.10 -21.73
C LYS A 175 31.46 -28.57 -21.94
N ILE A 176 30.41 -29.09 -21.31
CA ILE A 176 29.96 -30.49 -21.52
C ILE A 176 29.50 -30.68 -22.96
N ASN A 177 28.79 -29.70 -23.52
CA ASN A 177 28.25 -29.75 -24.87
C ASN A 177 29.27 -29.38 -25.96
N GLN A 178 30.48 -28.95 -25.61
CA GLN A 178 31.55 -28.75 -26.58
C GLN A 178 32.10 -30.11 -27.05
N PRO A 179 32.06 -30.42 -28.36
CA PRO A 179 32.65 -31.63 -28.88
C PRO A 179 34.17 -31.61 -28.61
N PHE A 180 34.70 -32.71 -28.09
CA PHE A 180 36.15 -32.94 -27.99
C PHE A 180 36.76 -32.88 -29.39
N ILE A 181 37.28 -31.71 -29.80
CA ILE A 181 38.21 -31.64 -30.92
C ILE A 181 39.51 -32.24 -30.39
N GLN A 182 39.74 -33.52 -30.67
CA GLN A 182 41.07 -34.10 -30.59
C GLN A 182 41.96 -33.34 -31.59
N GLN A 183 42.71 -32.35 -31.10
CA GLN A 183 43.87 -31.85 -31.84
C GLN A 183 44.93 -32.95 -31.78
N GLY A 184 44.84 -33.90 -32.71
CA GLY A 184 45.94 -34.77 -33.05
C GLY A 184 47.06 -33.93 -33.63
N GLU A 185 48.08 -33.65 -32.82
CA GLU A 185 49.38 -33.18 -33.31
C GLU A 185 49.97 -34.26 -34.24
N SER A 186 49.73 -34.14 -35.54
CA SER A 186 50.57 -34.75 -36.55
C SER A 186 51.92 -34.02 -36.56
N ARG A 187 52.80 -34.41 -35.63
CA ARG A 187 54.23 -34.10 -35.71
C ARG A 187 54.79 -34.79 -36.96
N GLY A 188 54.82 -34.07 -38.07
CA GLY A 188 55.58 -34.44 -39.25
C GLY A 188 57.05 -34.54 -38.90
N LEU A 189 57.57 -35.77 -38.90
CA LEU A 189 58.98 -36.06 -39.05
C LEU A 189 59.41 -35.55 -40.43
N VAL A 190 60.21 -34.48 -40.45
CA VAL A 190 61.04 -34.15 -41.61
C VAL A 190 62.35 -34.90 -41.42
N LEU A 191 62.54 -35.95 -42.23
CA LEU A 191 63.84 -36.57 -42.49
C LEU A 191 64.66 -35.69 -43.44
#